data_AF-A0A6J1CG11-F1
#
_entry.id   AF-A0A6J1CG11-F1
#
_cell.length_a   1.000
_cell.length_b   1.000
_cell.length_c   1.000
_cell.angle_alpha   90.00
_cell.angle_beta   90.00
_cell.angle_gamma   90.00
#
_symmetry.space_group_name_H-M   'P 1'
#
loop_
_entity.id
_entity.type
_entity.pdbx_description
1 polymer ?
#
loop_
_entity_poly.entity_id
_entity_poly.type
_entity_poly.pdbx_seq_one_letter_code
_entity_poly.pdbx_strand_id
1 'polypeptide(L)'
;MAYVFTFWTCYVLRREYEIVASMRLHFLASENRRPDQFTVIVRNVPPDPDESVSELVEHFFLVNHPEHYLTHQIVYDANKLAKLVEEKKKMQNWLDFYQLKYSRNQSVRATVKTGFLGLWGDRVDAINYYSSKIESLSKEISLEADKTVHDPKSIMPAAFVSFRSRWGAAVCAQTQQSRNPTIWLTEWAPEPRDVYWDNLAIPFVSLAIRRLIAGVAFFFLTFFFMIPIALVQSLANIEGIEKMVPFLKPIIELKFIKSIIQGFLPGIVLKIFLIFLPSILMLMSKFEGFISLSSLERRSATKYYIFLFVNVFLGSIITGTAFQQLNNFLHQSANEIPKTIGVSIPMKATFFITYIMVDGWAGIAAEILRLRPLIIYHLRNFFLVKTEKDREEAMDPGTLEFNTGEPRIQLYFLLGLVYAVVTPLLLPFIVVFFGLAYIVYRHQIINVYNQEYESGAAFWPDVHGRIIVALVVSQLLLMGLLSTKEAAQSTPLLITLPILTLWFHFFCKGRYEPAFVRYPLQEAMMKDTLERTREPNLNLKGFLQDAYVHPVFKHDEDEIEIETASEDWQQEPALVPTKRQSRRNTPLPSKHSGPLSSSHSEVDRQVS
;
A
#
# COMPACT_ATOMS: atom_id res chain seq x y z
N MET A 1 36.40 -0.28 -10.18
CA MET A 1 35.02 0.23 -10.32
C MET A 1 33.99 -0.58 -9.54
N ALA A 2 33.81 -1.89 -9.78
CA ALA A 2 32.79 -2.70 -9.06
C ALA A 2 32.91 -2.64 -7.53
N TYR A 3 34.13 -2.70 -6.99
CA TYR A 3 34.41 -2.49 -5.57
C TYR A 3 34.00 -1.11 -5.08
N VAL A 4 34.35 -0.05 -5.80
CA VAL A 4 34.02 1.34 -5.45
C VAL A 4 32.51 1.53 -5.38
N PHE A 5 31.77 1.06 -6.40
CA PHE A 5 30.30 1.12 -6.40
C PHE A 5 29.71 0.30 -5.24
N THR A 6 30.16 -0.94 -5.04
CA THR A 6 29.67 -1.79 -3.94
C THR A 6 29.91 -1.15 -2.58
N PHE A 7 31.14 -0.71 -2.29
CA PHE A 7 31.47 -0.08 -1.02
C PHE A 7 30.71 1.22 -0.80
N TRP A 8 30.58 2.06 -1.83
CA TRP A 8 29.82 3.30 -1.73
C TRP A 8 28.33 3.03 -1.49
N THR A 9 27.72 2.10 -2.23
CA THR A 9 26.33 1.70 -2.04
C THR A 9 26.11 1.14 -0.64
N CYS A 10 26.96 0.24 -0.14
CA CYS A 10 26.86 -0.29 1.22
C CYS A 10 27.05 0.81 2.27
N TYR A 11 27.99 1.74 2.07
CA TYR A 11 28.19 2.88 2.97
C TYR A 11 26.95 3.77 3.07
N VAL A 12 26.37 4.14 1.92
CA VAL A 12 25.14 4.95 1.86
C VAL A 12 23.98 4.18 2.49
N LEU A 13 23.77 2.92 2.11
CA LEU A 13 22.70 2.09 2.69
C LEU A 13 22.81 1.97 4.21
N ARG A 14 24.02 1.79 4.75
CA ARG A 14 24.24 1.76 6.20
C ARG A 14 23.83 3.06 6.86
N ARG A 15 24.26 4.20 6.30
CA ARG A 15 23.95 5.54 6.82
C ARG A 15 22.45 5.83 6.73
N GLU A 16 21.81 5.52 5.61
CA GLU A 16 20.37 5.69 5.45
C GLU A 16 19.58 4.78 6.39
N TYR A 17 20.02 3.53 6.61
CA TYR A 17 19.38 2.65 7.58
C TYR A 17 19.42 3.25 8.99
N GLU A 18 20.56 3.79 9.40
CA GLU A 18 20.72 4.47 10.69
C GLU A 18 19.82 5.71 10.81
N ILE A 19 19.76 6.54 9.76
CA ILE A 19 18.90 7.72 9.70
C ILE A 19 17.42 7.31 9.77
N VAL A 20 16.97 6.35 8.96
CA VAL A 20 15.57 5.90 8.97
C VAL A 20 15.20 5.23 10.30
N ALA A 21 16.10 4.45 10.89
CA ALA A 21 15.88 3.85 12.20
C ALA A 21 15.71 4.92 13.30
N SER A 22 16.60 5.92 13.32
CA SER A 22 16.50 7.03 14.28
C SER A 22 15.24 7.88 14.07
N MET A 23 14.87 8.18 12.82
CA MET A 23 13.63 8.89 12.49
C MET A 23 12.41 8.11 12.95
N ARG A 24 12.37 6.78 12.73
CA ARG A 24 11.29 5.91 13.20
C ARG A 24 11.16 5.93 14.72
N LEU A 25 12.27 5.74 15.44
CA LEU A 25 12.24 5.73 16.91
C LEU A 25 11.81 7.08 17.47
N HIS A 26 12.31 8.18 16.91
CA HIS A 26 11.90 9.53 17.28
C HIS A 26 10.40 9.76 17.01
N PHE A 27 9.92 9.36 15.84
CA PHE A 27 8.51 9.41 15.47
C PHE A 27 7.64 8.66 16.48
N LEU A 28 7.95 7.39 16.76
CA LEU A 28 7.19 6.57 17.72
C LEU A 28 7.17 7.16 19.15
N ALA A 29 8.27 7.78 19.57
CA ALA A 29 8.34 8.46 20.86
C ALA A 29 7.48 9.74 20.90
N SER A 30 7.45 10.50 19.80
CA SER A 30 6.67 11.75 19.69
C SER A 30 5.20 11.56 19.32
N GLU A 31 4.84 10.39 18.79
CA GLU A 31 3.51 10.15 18.21
C GLU A 31 2.40 10.30 19.26
N ASN A 32 1.24 10.77 18.83
CA ASN A 32 0.09 10.90 19.71
C ASN A 32 -0.39 9.52 20.20
N ARG A 33 -1.26 9.56 21.22
CA ARG A 33 -1.91 8.36 21.74
C ARG A 33 -2.79 7.76 20.65
N ARG A 34 -2.57 6.47 20.35
CA ARG A 34 -3.39 5.69 19.42
C ARG A 34 -3.71 4.32 20.02
N PRO A 35 -4.83 3.69 19.66
CA PRO A 35 -5.24 2.40 20.23
C PRO A 35 -4.27 1.23 19.95
N ASP A 36 -3.56 1.27 18.81
CA ASP A 36 -2.59 0.25 18.38
C ASP A 36 -1.45 0.08 19.37
N GLN A 37 -1.04 1.17 20.05
CA GLN A 37 0.07 1.15 21.00
C GLN A 37 -0.24 0.34 22.27
N PHE A 38 -1.53 0.12 22.58
CA PHE A 38 -1.99 -0.58 23.79
C PHE A 38 -2.61 -1.94 23.48
N THR A 39 -2.78 -2.29 22.20
CA THR A 39 -3.62 -3.41 21.80
C THR A 39 -2.81 -4.45 21.05
N VAL A 40 -3.05 -5.71 21.39
CA VAL A 40 -2.45 -6.88 20.76
C VAL A 40 -3.56 -7.70 20.15
N ILE A 41 -3.37 -8.14 18.90
CA ILE A 41 -4.29 -9.11 18.30
C ILE A 41 -3.84 -10.52 18.72
N VAL A 42 -4.78 -11.26 19.29
CA VAL A 42 -4.62 -12.65 19.70
C VAL A 42 -5.37 -13.52 18.71
N ARG A 43 -4.69 -14.53 18.16
CA ARG A 43 -5.26 -15.49 17.21
C ARG A 43 -5.08 -16.92 17.69
N ASN A 44 -5.93 -17.81 17.17
CA ASN A 44 -5.95 -19.22 17.52
C ASN A 44 -6.13 -19.41 19.03
N VAL A 45 -7.15 -18.76 19.57
CA VAL A 45 -7.66 -19.12 20.89
C VAL A 45 -8.13 -20.58 20.81
N PRO A 46 -7.67 -21.47 21.70
CA PRO A 46 -8.06 -22.87 21.63
C PRO A 46 -9.56 -23.00 21.92
N PRO A 47 -10.28 -23.91 21.25
CA PRO A 47 -11.68 -24.17 21.56
C PRO A 47 -11.77 -24.84 22.93
N ASP A 48 -12.70 -24.35 23.76
CA ASP A 48 -13.06 -24.93 25.05
C ASP A 48 -14.55 -25.31 25.01
N PRO A 49 -14.95 -26.53 25.46
CA PRO A 49 -16.35 -26.90 25.53
C PRO A 49 -17.15 -26.14 26.61
N ASP A 50 -16.49 -25.66 27.65
CA ASP A 50 -17.16 -25.13 28.85
C ASP A 50 -17.21 -23.59 28.88
N GLU A 51 -16.25 -22.92 28.23
CA GLU A 51 -16.11 -21.45 28.19
C GLU A 51 -16.29 -20.86 26.79
N SER A 52 -16.91 -19.69 26.71
CA SER A 52 -16.90 -18.89 25.47
C SER A 52 -15.50 -18.35 25.18
N VAL A 53 -15.24 -17.96 23.92
CA VAL A 53 -13.96 -17.32 23.54
C VAL A 53 -13.70 -16.05 24.36
N SER A 54 -14.76 -15.30 24.73
CA SER A 54 -14.65 -14.11 25.58
C SER A 54 -14.10 -14.45 26.95
N GLU A 55 -14.76 -15.39 27.63
CA GLU A 55 -14.44 -15.78 29.01
C GLU A 55 -13.04 -16.40 29.07
N LEU A 56 -12.71 -17.24 28.08
CA LEU A 56 -11.40 -17.87 27.99
C LEU A 56 -10.27 -16.84 27.78
N VAL A 57 -10.48 -15.83 26.93
CA VAL A 57 -9.52 -14.72 26.76
C VAL A 57 -9.38 -13.94 28.05
N GLU A 58 -10.50 -13.58 28.69
CA GLU A 58 -10.48 -12.86 29.95
C GLU A 58 -9.73 -13.62 31.05
N HIS A 59 -10.08 -14.89 31.27
CA HIS A 59 -9.43 -15.76 32.25
C HIS A 59 -7.93 -15.90 31.95
N PHE A 60 -7.55 -16.15 30.70
CA PHE A 60 -6.15 -16.31 30.30
C PHE A 60 -5.32 -15.05 30.60
N PHE A 61 -5.82 -13.86 30.26
CA PHE A 61 -5.09 -12.61 30.46
C PHE A 61 -5.15 -12.09 31.89
N LEU A 62 -6.21 -12.37 32.65
CA LEU A 62 -6.25 -12.07 34.09
C LEU A 62 -5.25 -12.91 34.88
N VAL A 63 -5.04 -14.17 34.50
CA VAL A 63 -4.07 -15.06 35.19
C VAL A 63 -2.63 -14.72 34.79
N ASN A 64 -2.35 -14.55 33.50
CA ASN A 64 -0.98 -14.39 33.00
C ASN A 64 -0.50 -12.92 32.99
N HIS A 65 -1.43 -11.95 32.92
CA HIS A 65 -1.13 -10.51 32.86
C HIS A 65 -2.00 -9.68 33.84
N PRO A 66 -2.09 -10.06 35.13
CA PRO A 66 -3.10 -9.56 36.07
C PRO A 66 -3.14 -8.03 36.24
N GLU A 67 -1.98 -7.38 36.31
CA GLU A 67 -1.90 -5.94 36.56
C GLU A 67 -2.03 -5.09 35.28
N HIS A 68 -1.84 -5.69 34.11
CA HIS A 68 -1.74 -4.97 32.84
C HIS A 68 -2.96 -5.17 31.95
N TYR A 69 -3.70 -6.26 32.10
CA TYR A 69 -4.92 -6.48 31.35
C TYR A 69 -5.96 -5.38 31.64
N LEU A 70 -6.64 -4.90 30.59
CA LEU A 70 -7.66 -3.85 30.70
C LEU A 70 -9.01 -4.32 30.18
N THR A 71 -9.07 -4.72 28.92
CA THR A 71 -10.30 -5.18 28.24
C THR A 71 -9.93 -5.97 27.00
N HIS A 72 -10.89 -6.68 26.42
CA HIS A 72 -10.76 -7.32 25.12
C HIS A 72 -12.00 -7.06 24.27
N GLN A 73 -11.83 -7.14 22.95
CA GLN A 73 -12.89 -7.10 21.97
C GLN A 73 -12.80 -8.34 21.09
N ILE A 74 -13.89 -9.10 21.01
CA ILE A 74 -13.95 -10.34 20.22
C ILE A 74 -14.12 -9.98 18.74
N VAL A 75 -13.55 -10.82 17.88
CA VAL A 75 -13.73 -10.73 16.43
C VAL A 75 -14.91 -11.60 15.99
N TYR A 76 -15.83 -11.01 15.24
CA TYR A 76 -16.98 -11.69 14.64
C TYR A 76 -16.81 -11.83 13.13
N ASP A 77 -17.32 -12.92 12.55
CA ASP A 77 -17.47 -13.07 11.10
C ASP A 77 -18.67 -12.22 10.61
N ALA A 78 -18.41 -10.94 10.39
CA ALA A 78 -19.39 -9.99 9.89
C ALA A 78 -19.35 -9.85 8.35
N ASN A 79 -18.75 -10.79 7.61
CA ASN A 79 -18.56 -10.65 6.16
C ASN A 79 -19.88 -10.54 5.37
N LYS A 80 -20.90 -11.31 5.78
CA LYS A 80 -22.22 -11.26 5.15
C LYS A 80 -22.95 -9.95 5.51
N LEU A 81 -22.86 -9.56 6.78
CA LEU A 81 -23.42 -8.29 7.27
C LEU A 81 -22.79 -7.09 6.57
N ALA A 82 -21.47 -7.07 6.39
CA ALA A 82 -20.73 -6.03 5.68
C ALA A 82 -21.22 -5.88 4.23
N LYS A 83 -21.46 -6.98 3.52
CA LYS A 83 -22.03 -6.95 2.16
C LYS A 83 -23.43 -6.35 2.13
N LEU A 84 -24.30 -6.74 3.07
CA LEU A 84 -25.66 -6.19 3.17
C LEU A 84 -25.64 -4.68 3.46
N VAL A 85 -24.75 -4.22 4.33
CA VAL A 85 -24.58 -2.78 4.63
C VAL A 85 -24.04 -2.02 3.43
N GLU A 86 -23.08 -2.58 2.68
CA GLU A 86 -22.59 -1.99 1.44
C GLU A 86 -23.71 -1.90 0.38
N GLU A 87 -24.56 -2.92 0.28
CA GLU A 87 -25.74 -2.91 -0.58
C GLU A 87 -26.78 -1.87 -0.14
N LYS A 88 -27.07 -1.74 1.17
CA LYS A 88 -27.94 -0.69 1.73
C LYS A 88 -27.43 0.70 1.33
N LYS A 89 -26.13 0.98 1.51
CA LYS A 89 -25.51 2.25 1.11
C LYS A 89 -25.70 2.53 -0.39
N LYS A 90 -25.47 1.55 -1.26
CA LYS A 90 -25.71 1.70 -2.71
C LYS A 90 -27.18 2.03 -3.01
N MET A 91 -28.13 1.37 -2.34
CA MET A 91 -29.56 1.64 -2.52
C MET A 91 -29.95 3.03 -1.99
N GLN A 92 -29.35 3.48 -0.89
CA GLN A 92 -29.54 4.83 -0.34
C GLN A 92 -29.10 5.90 -1.34
N ASN A 93 -27.93 5.74 -1.97
CA ASN A 93 -27.45 6.70 -2.98
C ASN A 93 -28.44 6.80 -4.18
N TRP A 94 -29.05 5.68 -4.58
CA TRP A 94 -30.10 5.68 -5.60
C TRP A 94 -31.37 6.40 -5.13
N LEU A 95 -31.80 6.19 -3.88
CA LEU A 95 -32.94 6.89 -3.30
C LEU A 95 -32.71 8.41 -3.28
N ASP A 96 -31.56 8.84 -2.76
CA ASP A 96 -31.16 10.25 -2.69
C ASP A 96 -31.15 10.89 -4.08
N PHE A 97 -30.66 10.17 -5.11
CA PHE A 97 -30.70 10.62 -6.50
C PHE A 97 -32.13 10.91 -6.99
N TYR A 98 -33.04 9.96 -6.80
CA TYR A 98 -34.41 10.09 -7.29
C TYR A 98 -35.19 11.14 -6.51
N GLN A 99 -34.92 11.29 -5.21
CA GLN A 99 -35.46 12.36 -4.39
C GLN A 99 -34.98 13.74 -4.88
N LEU A 100 -33.66 13.92 -5.11
CA LEU A 100 -33.11 15.17 -5.65
C LEU A 100 -33.71 15.50 -7.02
N LYS A 101 -33.89 14.49 -7.88
CA LYS A 101 -34.52 14.66 -9.19
C LYS A 101 -35.98 15.11 -9.08
N TYR A 102 -36.74 14.55 -8.13
CA TYR A 102 -38.12 14.95 -7.86
C TYR A 102 -38.20 16.35 -7.26
N SER A 103 -37.32 16.70 -6.32
CA SER A 103 -37.24 18.06 -5.74
C SER A 103 -36.95 19.13 -6.79
N ARG A 104 -36.14 18.83 -7.81
CA ARG A 104 -35.88 19.74 -8.94
C ARG A 104 -37.05 19.85 -9.92
N ASN A 105 -37.82 18.77 -10.11
CA ASN A 105 -38.97 18.76 -11.00
C ASN A 105 -40.12 17.96 -10.39
N GLN A 106 -40.98 18.65 -9.63
CA GLN A 106 -42.10 18.06 -8.89
C GLN A 106 -43.22 17.51 -9.79
N SER A 107 -43.22 17.84 -11.09
CA SER A 107 -44.29 17.48 -12.03
C SER A 107 -44.29 16.01 -12.46
N VAL A 108 -43.13 15.32 -12.38
CA VAL A 108 -43.01 13.93 -12.86
C VAL A 108 -42.25 13.08 -11.85
N ARG A 109 -42.91 12.05 -11.31
CA ARG A 109 -42.24 11.00 -10.54
C ARG A 109 -41.52 10.04 -11.46
N ALA A 110 -40.24 9.82 -11.20
CA ALA A 110 -39.44 8.89 -11.97
C ALA A 110 -39.89 7.45 -11.70
N THR A 111 -40.01 6.65 -12.76
CA THR A 111 -40.34 5.22 -12.66
C THR A 111 -39.12 4.37 -13.00
N VAL A 112 -38.98 3.24 -12.31
CA VAL A 112 -37.99 2.18 -12.58
C VAL A 112 -38.74 0.87 -12.84
N LYS A 113 -38.08 -0.03 -13.57
CA LYS A 113 -38.59 -1.38 -13.77
C LYS A 113 -37.95 -2.34 -12.76
N THR A 114 -38.71 -3.31 -12.28
CA THR A 114 -38.31 -4.24 -11.20
C THR A 114 -37.37 -5.37 -11.62
N GLY A 115 -37.20 -5.63 -12.92
CA GLY A 115 -36.40 -6.75 -13.43
C GLY A 115 -34.89 -6.46 -13.56
N PHE A 116 -34.17 -7.45 -14.08
CA PHE A 116 -32.70 -7.43 -14.17
C PHE A 116 -32.18 -6.17 -14.89
N LEU A 117 -31.30 -5.41 -14.20
CA LEU A 117 -30.72 -4.15 -14.66
C LEU A 117 -31.75 -3.08 -15.12
N GLY A 118 -33.00 -3.17 -14.63
CA GLY A 118 -34.06 -2.24 -15.02
C GLY A 118 -34.60 -2.42 -16.44
N LEU A 119 -34.32 -3.57 -17.08
CA LEU A 119 -34.71 -3.82 -18.47
C LEU A 119 -36.13 -4.43 -18.60
N TRP A 120 -36.52 -5.28 -17.64
CA TRP A 120 -37.77 -6.07 -17.65
C TRP A 120 -38.61 -5.78 -16.40
N GLY A 121 -39.88 -6.16 -16.38
CA GLY A 121 -40.77 -6.01 -15.21
C GLY A 121 -41.64 -4.74 -15.20
N ASP A 122 -42.48 -4.64 -14.17
CA ASP A 122 -43.48 -3.59 -14.00
C ASP A 122 -42.84 -2.24 -13.67
N ARG A 123 -43.44 -1.15 -14.18
CA ARG A 123 -43.00 0.21 -13.87
C ARG A 123 -43.55 0.64 -12.52
N VAL A 124 -42.66 0.83 -11.56
CA VAL A 124 -42.97 1.28 -10.21
C VAL A 124 -42.30 2.63 -9.94
N ASP A 125 -42.87 3.41 -9.01
CA ASP A 125 -42.26 4.65 -8.54
C ASP A 125 -40.89 4.36 -7.91
N ALA A 126 -39.85 5.04 -8.40
CA ALA A 126 -38.48 4.80 -7.97
C ALA A 126 -38.27 5.09 -6.49
N ILE A 127 -38.89 6.16 -5.97
CA ILE A 127 -38.72 6.55 -4.57
C ILE A 127 -39.31 5.46 -3.67
N ASN A 128 -40.56 5.07 -3.90
CA ASN A 128 -41.23 4.02 -3.12
C ASN A 128 -40.52 2.67 -3.25
N TYR A 129 -40.00 2.33 -4.44
CA TYR A 129 -39.26 1.09 -4.66
C TYR A 129 -37.96 1.06 -3.85
N TYR A 130 -37.11 2.09 -3.92
CA TYR A 130 -35.87 2.12 -3.14
C TYR A 130 -36.14 2.26 -1.64
N SER A 131 -37.15 3.03 -1.21
CA SER A 131 -37.54 3.12 0.21
C SER A 131 -37.94 1.75 0.78
N SER A 132 -38.82 1.03 0.07
CA SER A 132 -39.22 -0.32 0.51
C SER A 132 -38.07 -1.33 0.46
N LYS A 133 -37.16 -1.20 -0.51
CA LYS A 133 -35.97 -2.06 -0.58
C LYS A 133 -35.01 -1.78 0.58
N ILE A 134 -34.80 -0.52 0.94
CA ILE A 134 -33.97 -0.13 2.09
C ILE A 134 -34.62 -0.62 3.39
N GLU A 135 -35.93 -0.48 3.56
CA GLU A 135 -36.63 -1.03 4.73
C GLU A 135 -36.47 -2.55 4.83
N SER A 136 -36.56 -3.27 3.70
CA SER A 136 -36.33 -4.71 3.66
C SER A 136 -34.89 -5.09 4.02
N LEU A 137 -33.90 -4.33 3.51
CA LEU A 137 -32.49 -4.55 3.80
C LEU A 137 -32.17 -4.20 5.25
N SER A 138 -32.72 -3.13 5.81
CA SER A 138 -32.54 -2.76 7.23
C SER A 138 -33.07 -3.86 8.16
N LYS A 139 -34.22 -4.48 7.84
CA LYS A 139 -34.74 -5.65 8.57
C LYS A 139 -33.83 -6.87 8.43
N GLU A 140 -33.27 -7.10 7.25
CA GLU A 140 -32.32 -8.20 7.05
C GLU A 140 -30.99 -7.97 7.79
N ILE A 141 -30.50 -6.73 7.79
CA ILE A 141 -29.30 -6.30 8.52
C ILE A 141 -29.49 -6.47 10.02
N SER A 142 -30.61 -6.03 10.60
CA SER A 142 -30.84 -6.20 12.05
C SER A 142 -30.93 -7.67 12.44
N LEU A 143 -31.65 -8.49 11.65
CA LEU A 143 -31.72 -9.93 11.87
C LEU A 143 -30.36 -10.62 11.74
N GLU A 144 -29.52 -10.19 10.80
CA GLU A 144 -28.18 -10.75 10.61
C GLU A 144 -27.20 -10.25 11.68
N ALA A 145 -27.31 -9.00 12.11
CA ALA A 145 -26.53 -8.44 13.21
C ALA A 145 -26.80 -9.21 14.51
N ASP A 146 -28.07 -9.41 14.86
CA ASP A 146 -28.47 -10.21 16.02
C ASP A 146 -27.93 -11.64 15.94
N LYS A 147 -28.02 -12.28 14.77
CA LYS A 147 -27.43 -13.61 14.55
C LYS A 147 -25.92 -13.59 14.72
N THR A 148 -25.20 -12.61 14.17
CA THR A 148 -23.73 -12.59 14.25
C THR A 148 -23.22 -12.42 15.67
N VAL A 149 -23.95 -11.69 16.52
CA VAL A 149 -23.57 -11.49 17.93
C VAL A 149 -23.92 -12.72 18.77
N HIS A 150 -25.06 -13.36 18.53
CA HIS A 150 -25.55 -14.47 19.36
C HIS A 150 -25.14 -15.86 18.86
N ASP A 151 -24.79 -16.03 17.59
CA ASP A 151 -24.37 -17.33 17.05
C ASP A 151 -22.90 -17.62 17.42
N PRO A 152 -22.63 -18.65 18.24
CA PRO A 152 -21.26 -19.00 18.61
C PRO A 152 -20.39 -19.39 17.40
N LYS A 153 -20.99 -19.77 16.26
CA LYS A 153 -20.22 -20.06 15.03
C LYS A 153 -19.67 -18.81 14.36
N SER A 154 -20.30 -17.66 14.58
CA SER A 154 -19.86 -16.37 14.04
C SER A 154 -18.73 -15.78 14.88
N ILE A 155 -18.52 -16.29 16.10
CA ILE A 155 -17.40 -15.89 16.96
C ILE A 155 -16.12 -16.55 16.46
N MET A 156 -15.17 -15.73 16.03
CA MET A 156 -13.87 -16.22 15.58
C MET A 156 -12.97 -16.49 16.80
N PRO A 157 -12.05 -17.48 16.72
CA PRO A 157 -11.05 -17.73 17.76
C PRO A 157 -9.93 -16.68 17.75
N ALA A 158 -10.32 -15.40 17.76
CA ALA A 158 -9.45 -14.23 17.71
C ALA A 158 -10.08 -13.07 18.48
N ALA A 159 -9.23 -12.27 19.14
CA ALA A 159 -9.65 -11.11 19.90
C ALA A 159 -8.57 -10.01 19.87
N PHE A 160 -9.00 -8.77 19.97
CA PHE A 160 -8.14 -7.63 20.27
C PHE A 160 -8.06 -7.46 21.77
N VAL A 161 -6.88 -7.59 22.36
CA VAL A 161 -6.66 -7.49 23.80
C VAL A 161 -5.91 -6.20 24.10
N SER A 162 -6.53 -5.34 24.90
CA SER A 162 -6.01 -4.03 25.27
C SER A 162 -5.42 -4.06 26.68
N PHE A 163 -4.30 -3.36 26.85
CA PHE A 163 -3.55 -3.28 28.08
C PHE A 163 -3.56 -1.85 28.67
N ARG A 164 -3.35 -1.74 29.99
CA ARG A 164 -3.27 -0.47 30.72
C ARG A 164 -2.04 0.37 30.37
N SER A 165 -1.03 -0.25 29.76
CA SER A 165 0.28 0.32 29.49
C SER A 165 0.81 -0.21 28.16
N ARG A 166 1.52 0.61 27.40
CA ARG A 166 2.25 0.18 26.20
C ARG A 166 3.32 -0.84 26.53
N TRP A 167 3.92 -0.73 27.71
CA TRP A 167 4.86 -1.74 28.19
C TRP A 167 4.23 -3.14 28.25
N GLY A 168 3.03 -3.26 28.84
CA GLY A 168 2.30 -4.53 28.92
C GLY A 168 1.94 -5.10 27.54
N ALA A 169 1.46 -4.24 26.64
CA ALA A 169 1.20 -4.64 25.24
C ALA A 169 2.48 -5.10 24.53
N ALA A 170 3.60 -4.41 24.74
CA ALA A 170 4.88 -4.75 24.14
C ALA A 170 5.43 -6.09 24.62
N VAL A 171 5.27 -6.40 25.92
CA VAL A 171 5.64 -7.69 26.50
C VAL A 171 4.77 -8.79 25.88
N CYS A 172 3.45 -8.61 25.84
CA CYS A 172 2.52 -9.58 25.27
C CYS A 172 2.79 -9.87 23.78
N ALA A 173 2.97 -8.83 22.96
CA ALA A 173 3.18 -8.97 21.52
C ALA A 173 4.53 -9.61 21.14
N GLN A 174 5.53 -9.57 22.02
CA GLN A 174 6.89 -10.06 21.73
C GLN A 174 7.22 -11.40 22.40
N THR A 175 6.38 -11.89 23.32
CA THR A 175 6.62 -13.13 24.08
C THR A 175 5.71 -14.26 23.61
N GLN A 176 6.21 -15.49 23.72
CA GLN A 176 5.41 -16.68 23.46
C GLN A 176 4.50 -16.95 24.67
N GLN A 177 3.19 -16.97 24.45
CA GLN A 177 2.20 -17.07 25.54
C GLN A 177 1.97 -18.49 26.05
N SER A 178 2.13 -19.52 25.20
CA SER A 178 1.83 -20.91 25.57
C SER A 178 2.91 -21.88 25.13
N ARG A 179 2.91 -23.12 25.68
CA ARG A 179 3.84 -24.19 25.29
C ARG A 179 3.74 -24.52 23.80
N ASN A 180 2.55 -24.42 23.21
CA ASN A 180 2.34 -24.68 21.79
C ASN A 180 2.52 -23.37 20.98
N PRO A 181 3.50 -23.29 20.06
CA PRO A 181 3.76 -22.09 19.29
C PRO A 181 2.68 -21.76 18.26
N THR A 182 1.62 -22.58 18.08
CA THR A 182 0.53 -22.32 17.14
C THR A 182 -0.76 -21.80 17.78
N ILE A 183 -0.82 -21.74 19.11
CA ILE A 183 -2.01 -21.37 19.90
C ILE A 183 -1.67 -20.11 20.71
N TRP A 184 -2.65 -19.23 20.94
CA TRP A 184 -2.44 -17.94 21.62
C TRP A 184 -1.38 -17.09 20.91
N LEU A 185 -1.50 -17.01 19.57
CA LEU A 185 -0.59 -16.24 18.74
C LEU A 185 -0.84 -14.75 18.94
N THR A 186 0.12 -14.06 19.52
CA THR A 186 0.09 -12.62 19.77
C THR A 186 0.88 -11.86 18.70
N GLU A 187 0.24 -10.87 18.09
CA GLU A 187 0.91 -9.90 17.20
C GLU A 187 0.43 -8.49 17.59
N TRP A 188 1.22 -7.47 17.27
CA TRP A 188 0.77 -6.09 17.42
C TRP A 188 -0.52 -5.87 16.62
N ALA A 189 -1.55 -5.31 17.26
CA ALA A 189 -2.74 -4.94 16.53
C ALA A 189 -2.39 -3.77 15.58
N PRO A 190 -2.76 -3.83 14.30
CA PRO A 190 -2.63 -2.67 13.43
C PRO A 190 -3.59 -1.57 13.89
N GLU A 191 -3.40 -0.34 13.43
CA GLU A 191 -4.34 0.75 13.71
C GLU A 191 -5.76 0.36 13.24
N PRO A 192 -6.85 0.75 13.95
CA PRO A 192 -8.21 0.33 13.55
C PRO A 192 -8.57 0.61 12.08
N ARG A 193 -8.02 1.68 11.49
CA ARG A 193 -8.17 2.03 10.07
C ARG A 193 -7.35 1.13 9.12
N ASP A 194 -6.23 0.60 9.60
CA ASP A 194 -5.35 -0.33 8.89
C ASP A 194 -5.83 -1.79 8.97
N VAL A 195 -6.80 -2.10 9.84
CA VAL A 195 -7.38 -3.45 9.95
C VAL A 195 -8.19 -3.78 8.68
N TYR A 196 -7.78 -4.85 8.00
CA TYR A 196 -8.54 -5.45 6.91
C TYR A 196 -9.45 -6.56 7.45
N TRP A 197 -10.67 -6.16 7.81
CA TRP A 197 -11.65 -6.98 8.55
C TRP A 197 -12.02 -8.29 7.86
N ASP A 198 -12.17 -8.31 6.53
CA ASP A 198 -12.61 -9.49 5.78
C ASP A 198 -11.72 -10.73 6.03
N ASN A 199 -10.42 -10.51 6.28
CA ASN A 199 -9.44 -11.58 6.45
C ASN A 199 -9.35 -12.10 7.88
N LEU A 200 -9.96 -11.44 8.86
CA LEU A 200 -9.93 -11.88 10.26
C LEU A 200 -10.74 -13.15 10.50
N ALA A 201 -11.75 -13.41 9.66
CA ALA A 201 -12.59 -14.62 9.74
C ALA A 201 -11.92 -15.89 9.19
N ILE A 202 -10.67 -15.80 8.68
CA ILE A 202 -10.01 -16.94 8.06
C ILE A 202 -9.34 -17.81 9.14
N PRO A 203 -9.66 -19.12 9.23
CA PRO A 203 -9.03 -20.01 10.20
C PRO A 203 -7.55 -20.24 9.86
N PHE A 204 -6.72 -20.37 10.88
CA PHE A 204 -5.26 -20.42 10.71
C PHE A 204 -4.75 -21.57 9.85
N VAL A 205 -5.34 -22.76 9.96
CA VAL A 205 -4.95 -23.91 9.11
C VAL A 205 -5.21 -23.60 7.63
N SER A 206 -6.28 -22.86 7.32
CA SER A 206 -6.60 -22.43 5.96
C SER A 206 -5.59 -21.41 5.41
N LEU A 207 -4.97 -20.57 6.26
CA LEU A 207 -3.96 -19.61 5.83
C LEU A 207 -2.76 -20.29 5.15
N ALA A 208 -2.30 -21.42 5.68
CA ALA A 208 -1.18 -22.16 5.09
C ALA A 208 -1.52 -22.66 3.67
N ILE A 209 -2.71 -23.23 3.50
CA ILE A 209 -3.20 -23.73 2.19
C ILE A 209 -3.40 -22.58 1.22
N ARG A 210 -4.03 -21.48 1.64
CA ARG A 210 -4.27 -20.28 0.81
C ARG A 210 -2.96 -19.67 0.33
N ARG A 211 -1.95 -19.56 1.21
CA ARG A 211 -0.61 -19.08 0.86
C ARG A 211 0.11 -20.01 -0.12
N LEU A 212 -0.05 -21.32 0.02
CA LEU A 212 0.49 -22.28 -0.95
C LEU A 212 -0.17 -22.12 -2.32
N ILE A 213 -1.51 -22.06 -2.37
CA ILE A 213 -2.26 -21.85 -3.62
C ILE A 213 -1.87 -20.53 -4.29
N ALA A 214 -1.80 -19.43 -3.52
CA ALA A 214 -1.37 -18.13 -4.03
C ALA A 214 0.07 -18.16 -4.56
N GLY A 215 0.98 -18.87 -3.88
CA GLY A 215 2.36 -19.06 -4.34
C GLY A 215 2.44 -19.83 -5.66
N VAL A 216 1.68 -20.92 -5.82
CA VAL A 216 1.60 -21.69 -7.06
C VAL A 216 0.96 -20.85 -8.19
N ALA A 217 -0.12 -20.13 -7.90
CA ALA A 217 -0.76 -19.22 -8.85
C ALA A 217 0.19 -18.10 -9.30
N PHE A 218 0.97 -17.53 -8.37
CA PHE A 218 1.99 -16.52 -8.68
C PHE A 218 3.11 -17.08 -9.56
N PHE A 219 3.54 -18.33 -9.34
CA PHE A 219 4.50 -19.00 -10.20
C PHE A 219 3.97 -19.13 -11.64
N PHE A 220 2.74 -19.64 -11.81
CA PHE A 220 2.13 -19.76 -13.14
C PHE A 220 1.91 -18.40 -13.81
N LEU A 221 1.47 -17.39 -13.05
CA LEU A 221 1.35 -16.02 -13.54
C LEU A 221 2.70 -15.55 -14.09
N THR A 222 3.77 -15.67 -13.30
CA THR A 222 5.13 -15.29 -13.69
C THR A 222 5.59 -16.04 -14.94
N PHE A 223 5.37 -17.36 -15.00
CA PHE A 223 5.76 -18.21 -16.11
C PHE A 223 5.02 -17.87 -17.41
N PHE A 224 3.68 -17.82 -17.40
CA PHE A 224 2.89 -17.53 -18.61
C PHE A 224 3.06 -16.09 -19.09
N PHE A 225 3.34 -15.15 -18.18
CA PHE A 225 3.62 -13.77 -18.56
C PHE A 225 4.96 -13.59 -19.28
N MET A 226 5.80 -14.62 -19.39
CA MET A 226 6.96 -14.60 -20.28
C MET A 226 6.56 -14.49 -21.76
N ILE A 227 5.36 -14.95 -22.13
CA ILE A 227 4.86 -14.90 -23.52
C ILE A 227 4.63 -13.44 -23.97
N PRO A 228 3.86 -12.59 -23.25
CA PRO A 228 3.78 -11.16 -23.56
C PRO A 228 5.14 -10.46 -23.60
N ILE A 229 6.06 -10.80 -22.68
CA ILE A 229 7.41 -10.23 -22.69
C ILE A 229 8.17 -10.63 -23.95
N ALA A 230 8.03 -11.89 -24.39
CA ALA A 230 8.62 -12.35 -25.64
C ALA A 230 8.12 -11.54 -26.85
N LEU A 231 6.81 -11.27 -26.90
CA LEU A 231 6.21 -10.46 -27.95
C LEU A 231 6.78 -9.02 -27.93
N VAL A 232 6.87 -8.39 -26.76
CA VAL A 232 7.50 -7.07 -26.62
C VAL A 232 8.96 -7.07 -27.09
N GLN A 233 9.73 -8.09 -26.70
CA GLN A 233 11.13 -8.19 -27.11
C GLN A 233 11.30 -8.42 -28.61
N SER A 234 10.36 -9.14 -29.25
CA SER A 234 10.35 -9.28 -30.71
C SER A 234 10.10 -7.95 -31.41
N LEU A 235 9.23 -7.09 -30.86
CA LEU A 235 8.96 -5.74 -31.37
C LEU A 235 10.13 -4.78 -31.18
N ALA A 236 11.07 -5.07 -30.29
CA ALA A 236 12.28 -4.26 -30.12
C ALA A 236 13.31 -4.48 -31.25
N ASN A 237 13.21 -5.56 -32.04
CA ASN A 237 14.12 -5.88 -33.14
C ASN A 237 13.45 -5.71 -34.51
N ILE A 238 14.18 -5.17 -35.50
CA ILE A 238 13.68 -4.89 -36.87
C ILE A 238 13.12 -6.15 -37.52
N GLU A 239 13.92 -7.22 -37.50
CA GLU A 239 13.56 -8.52 -38.08
C GLU A 239 12.33 -9.14 -37.40
N GLY A 240 12.15 -8.88 -36.10
CA GLY A 240 10.99 -9.32 -35.34
C GLY A 240 9.72 -8.58 -35.75
N ILE A 241 9.80 -7.27 -35.97
CA ILE A 241 8.67 -6.46 -36.45
C ILE A 241 8.25 -6.88 -37.86
N GLU A 242 9.21 -7.07 -38.79
CA GLU A 242 8.93 -7.46 -40.17
C GLU A 242 8.25 -8.84 -40.30
N LYS A 243 8.53 -9.74 -39.34
CA LYS A 243 7.95 -11.08 -39.27
C LYS A 243 6.57 -11.11 -38.60
N MET A 244 6.39 -10.36 -37.51
CA MET A 244 5.13 -10.36 -36.74
C MET A 244 4.05 -9.46 -37.34
N VAL A 245 4.43 -8.34 -37.97
CA VAL A 245 3.49 -7.34 -38.46
C VAL A 245 3.80 -6.96 -39.92
N PRO A 246 3.58 -7.89 -40.88
CA PRO A 246 4.04 -7.74 -42.26
C PRO A 246 3.37 -6.56 -43.01
N PHE A 247 2.21 -6.08 -42.56
CA PHE A 247 1.54 -4.91 -43.16
C PHE A 247 2.22 -3.57 -42.84
N LEU A 248 3.08 -3.52 -41.81
CA LEU A 248 3.84 -2.30 -41.48
C LEU A 248 5.12 -2.15 -42.31
N LYS A 249 5.53 -3.16 -43.11
CA LYS A 249 6.73 -3.11 -43.97
C LYS A 249 6.88 -1.80 -44.76
N PRO A 250 5.88 -1.33 -45.53
CA PRO A 250 6.02 -0.09 -46.30
C PRO A 250 6.16 1.18 -45.44
N ILE A 251 5.67 1.15 -44.19
CA ILE A 251 5.76 2.28 -43.24
C ILE A 251 7.10 2.25 -42.47
N ILE A 252 7.64 1.05 -42.22
CA ILE A 252 8.90 0.81 -41.51
C ILE A 252 10.13 1.18 -42.35
N GLU A 253 10.04 1.21 -43.68
CA GLU A 253 11.14 1.62 -44.55
C GLU A 253 11.51 3.12 -44.42
N LEU A 254 10.60 3.93 -43.88
CA LEU A 254 10.88 5.34 -43.57
C LEU A 254 11.78 5.45 -42.33
N LYS A 255 13.04 5.87 -42.53
CA LYS A 255 14.09 5.95 -41.48
C LYS A 255 13.65 6.63 -40.17
N PHE A 256 12.84 7.69 -40.26
CA PHE A 256 12.33 8.41 -39.08
C PHE A 256 11.29 7.59 -38.31
N ILE A 257 10.29 7.03 -39.00
CA ILE A 257 9.21 6.24 -38.40
C ILE A 257 9.77 4.95 -37.79
N LYS A 258 10.72 4.31 -38.46
CA LYS A 258 11.45 3.15 -37.95
C LYS A 258 12.06 3.40 -36.58
N SER A 259 12.75 4.53 -36.42
CA SER A 259 13.45 4.88 -35.17
C SER A 259 12.46 5.13 -34.02
N ILE A 260 11.32 5.78 -34.30
CA ILE A 260 10.27 6.02 -33.31
C ILE A 260 9.62 4.71 -32.87
N ILE A 261 9.23 3.87 -33.82
CA ILE A 261 8.57 2.59 -33.54
C ILE A 261 9.50 1.70 -32.71
N GLN A 262 10.76 1.52 -33.11
CA GLN A 262 11.69 0.67 -32.36
C GLN A 262 12.02 1.22 -30.97
N GLY A 263 12.12 2.55 -30.82
CA GLY A 263 12.49 3.18 -29.56
C GLY A 263 11.36 3.13 -28.53
N PHE A 264 10.15 3.55 -28.91
CA PHE A 264 9.08 3.84 -27.97
C PHE A 264 8.01 2.74 -27.88
N LEU A 265 7.70 2.06 -28.99
CA LEU A 265 6.60 1.10 -29.04
C LEU A 265 6.78 -0.07 -28.04
N PRO A 266 7.96 -0.71 -27.93
CA PRO A 266 8.12 -1.82 -26.99
C PRO A 266 7.88 -1.39 -25.54
N GLY A 267 8.35 -0.20 -25.16
CA GLY A 267 8.15 0.36 -23.82
C GLY A 267 6.66 0.65 -23.52
N ILE A 268 5.93 1.21 -24.49
CA ILE A 268 4.49 1.48 -24.34
C ILE A 268 3.70 0.18 -24.24
N VAL A 269 3.97 -0.79 -25.13
CA VAL A 269 3.28 -2.09 -25.12
C VAL A 269 3.55 -2.83 -23.81
N LEU A 270 4.80 -2.82 -23.33
CA LEU A 270 5.13 -3.40 -22.02
C LEU A 270 4.34 -2.74 -20.90
N LYS A 271 4.28 -1.41 -20.88
CA LYS A 271 3.52 -0.66 -19.88
C LYS A 271 2.04 -1.05 -19.90
N ILE A 272 1.43 -1.19 -21.08
CA ILE A 272 0.02 -1.62 -21.21
C ILE A 272 -0.21 -2.99 -20.56
N PHE A 273 0.68 -3.96 -20.80
CA PHE A 273 0.58 -5.28 -20.16
C PHE A 273 0.74 -5.19 -18.63
N LEU A 274 1.57 -4.28 -18.13
CA LEU A 274 1.83 -4.15 -16.69
C LEU A 274 0.73 -3.39 -15.93
N ILE A 275 -0.14 -2.61 -16.58
CA ILE A 275 -1.17 -1.79 -15.89
C ILE A 275 -2.12 -2.64 -15.03
N PHE A 276 -2.54 -3.81 -15.52
CA PHE A 276 -3.51 -4.66 -14.80
C PHE A 276 -2.87 -5.52 -13.70
N LEU A 277 -1.55 -5.68 -13.75
CA LEU A 277 -0.84 -6.64 -12.92
C LEU A 277 -0.89 -6.31 -11.42
N PRO A 278 -0.68 -5.06 -10.96
CA PRO A 278 -0.80 -4.74 -9.54
C PRO A 278 -2.15 -5.08 -8.93
N SER A 279 -3.24 -4.92 -9.68
CA SER A 279 -4.59 -5.29 -9.24
C SER A 279 -4.71 -6.80 -9.03
N ILE A 280 -4.15 -7.61 -9.94
CA ILE A 280 -4.11 -9.08 -9.81
C ILE A 280 -3.27 -9.49 -8.59
N LEU A 281 -2.10 -8.87 -8.40
CA LEU A 281 -1.21 -9.17 -7.27
C LEU A 281 -1.81 -8.74 -5.93
N MET A 282 -2.57 -7.65 -5.91
CA MET A 282 -3.33 -7.22 -4.72
C MET A 282 -4.43 -8.23 -4.40
N LEU A 283 -5.19 -8.70 -5.40
CA LEU A 283 -6.21 -9.74 -5.20
C LEU A 283 -5.61 -11.04 -4.64
N MET A 284 -4.47 -11.48 -5.19
CA MET A 284 -3.74 -12.64 -4.66
C MET A 284 -3.29 -12.41 -3.20
N SER A 285 -2.85 -11.20 -2.86
CA SER A 285 -2.43 -10.86 -1.50
C SER A 285 -3.61 -10.79 -0.53
N LYS A 286 -4.78 -10.30 -0.95
CA LYS A 286 -6.03 -10.36 -0.17
C LYS A 286 -6.42 -11.81 0.12
N PHE A 287 -6.34 -12.69 -0.87
CA PHE A 287 -6.63 -14.13 -0.70
C PHE A 287 -5.68 -14.85 0.28
N GLU A 288 -4.43 -14.40 0.42
CA GLU A 288 -3.44 -14.97 1.37
C GLU A 288 -3.81 -14.77 2.85
N GLY A 289 -4.75 -13.88 3.17
CA GLY A 289 -5.27 -13.69 4.54
C GLY A 289 -4.35 -12.88 5.46
N PHE A 290 -3.88 -11.70 5.01
CA PHE A 290 -3.21 -10.74 5.90
C PHE A 290 -4.22 -9.84 6.60
N ILE A 291 -3.90 -9.47 7.85
CA ILE A 291 -4.82 -8.74 8.74
C ILE A 291 -4.81 -7.24 8.48
N SER A 292 -3.69 -6.67 8.01
CA SER A 292 -3.56 -5.23 7.82
C SER A 292 -3.40 -4.84 6.36
N LEU A 293 -3.92 -3.67 5.99
CA LEU A 293 -3.72 -3.05 4.66
C LEU A 293 -2.24 -2.82 4.40
N SER A 294 -1.51 -2.32 5.40
CA SER A 294 -0.06 -2.14 5.37
C SER A 294 0.72 -3.42 5.02
N SER A 295 0.31 -4.56 5.58
CA SER A 295 0.93 -5.86 5.29
C SER A 295 0.54 -6.37 3.90
N LEU A 296 -0.72 -6.16 3.49
CA LEU A 296 -1.22 -6.49 2.15
C LEU A 296 -0.42 -5.74 1.06
N GLU A 297 -0.22 -4.44 1.24
CA GLU A 297 0.54 -3.62 0.31
C GLU A 297 2.01 -4.01 0.25
N ARG A 298 2.66 -4.23 1.40
CA ARG A 298 4.05 -4.72 1.45
C ARG A 298 4.24 -6.06 0.75
N ARG A 299 3.29 -6.99 0.95
CA ARG A 299 3.32 -8.30 0.31
C ARG A 299 3.06 -8.20 -1.19
N SER A 300 2.10 -7.38 -1.60
CA SER A 300 1.81 -7.11 -3.02
C SER A 300 3.02 -6.48 -3.72
N ALA A 301 3.64 -5.48 -3.10
CA ALA A 301 4.89 -4.87 -3.56
C ALA A 301 6.01 -5.90 -3.72
N THR A 302 6.17 -6.81 -2.75
CA THR A 302 7.18 -7.89 -2.82
C THR A 302 6.96 -8.80 -4.02
N LYS A 303 5.71 -9.23 -4.26
CA LYS A 303 5.37 -10.05 -5.43
C LYS A 303 5.62 -9.29 -6.72
N TYR A 304 5.26 -8.02 -6.77
CA TYR A 304 5.46 -7.20 -7.97
C TYR A 304 6.95 -6.97 -8.25
N TYR A 305 7.77 -6.75 -7.23
CA TYR A 305 9.23 -6.67 -7.38
C TYR A 305 9.82 -7.96 -7.96
N ILE A 306 9.44 -9.13 -7.41
CA ILE A 306 9.89 -10.43 -7.92
C ILE A 306 9.46 -10.61 -9.38
N PHE A 307 8.23 -10.23 -9.71
CA PHE A 307 7.73 -10.28 -11.08
C PHE A 307 8.53 -9.35 -12.01
N LEU A 308 8.77 -8.10 -11.63
CA LEU A 308 9.57 -7.16 -12.43
C LEU A 308 11.00 -7.68 -12.61
N PHE A 309 11.59 -8.28 -11.57
CA PHE A 309 12.90 -8.91 -11.63
C PHE A 309 12.94 -10.08 -12.62
N VAL A 310 12.02 -11.03 -12.50
CA VAL A 310 12.01 -12.24 -13.33
C VAL A 310 11.57 -11.95 -14.77
N ASN A 311 10.47 -11.21 -14.95
CA ASN A 311 9.86 -11.03 -16.27
C ASN A 311 10.45 -9.82 -17.00
N VAL A 312 10.45 -8.65 -16.36
CA VAL A 312 10.87 -7.42 -17.03
C VAL A 312 12.38 -7.33 -17.17
N PHE A 313 13.15 -7.71 -16.14
CA PHE A 313 14.60 -7.69 -16.22
C PHE A 313 15.17 -8.97 -16.85
N LEU A 314 15.09 -10.12 -16.16
CA LEU A 314 15.67 -11.38 -16.66
C LEU A 314 14.99 -11.86 -17.94
N GLY A 315 13.66 -11.86 -17.99
CA GLY A 315 12.90 -12.35 -19.14
C GLY A 315 13.12 -11.53 -20.40
N SER A 316 13.27 -10.21 -20.28
CA SER A 316 13.65 -9.35 -21.41
C SER A 316 15.03 -9.68 -21.95
N ILE A 317 16.01 -9.95 -21.07
CA ILE A 317 17.36 -10.34 -21.46
C ILE A 317 17.31 -11.71 -22.13
N ILE A 318 16.80 -12.74 -21.45
CA ILE A 318 16.77 -14.13 -21.93
C ILE A 318 16.03 -14.21 -23.25
N THR A 319 14.78 -13.73 -23.32
CA THR A 319 13.99 -13.85 -24.53
C THR A 319 14.52 -12.99 -25.66
N GLY A 320 14.97 -11.78 -25.34
CA GLY A 320 15.61 -10.91 -26.33
C GLY A 320 16.87 -11.52 -26.93
N THR A 321 17.55 -12.40 -26.20
CA THR A 321 18.77 -13.10 -26.67
C THR A 321 18.44 -14.38 -27.40
N ALA A 322 17.44 -15.12 -26.96
CA ALA A 322 16.90 -16.26 -27.68
C ALA A 322 16.44 -15.84 -29.09
N PHE A 323 15.83 -14.66 -29.27
CA PHE A 323 15.49 -14.18 -30.61
C PHE A 323 16.70 -13.79 -31.47
N GLN A 324 17.78 -13.29 -30.87
CA GLN A 324 18.99 -12.87 -31.58
C GLN A 324 19.96 -14.03 -31.85
N GLN A 325 19.90 -15.11 -31.06
CA GLN A 325 20.86 -16.21 -31.05
C GLN A 325 20.16 -17.58 -30.99
N LEU A 326 18.93 -17.71 -31.52
CA LEU A 326 18.07 -18.90 -31.40
C LEU A 326 18.79 -20.19 -31.80
N ASN A 327 19.57 -20.12 -32.88
CA ASN A 327 20.33 -21.25 -33.41
C ASN A 327 21.49 -21.69 -32.50
N ASN A 328 22.05 -20.77 -31.72
CA ASN A 328 23.12 -21.08 -30.76
C ASN A 328 22.55 -21.58 -29.42
N PHE A 329 21.41 -21.02 -28.98
CA PHE A 329 20.78 -21.37 -27.71
C PHE A 329 20.23 -22.80 -27.66
N LEU A 330 19.69 -23.30 -28.77
CA LEU A 330 19.12 -24.66 -28.85
C LEU A 330 20.19 -25.78 -28.79
N HIS A 331 21.46 -25.44 -29.00
CA HIS A 331 22.57 -26.39 -29.06
C HIS A 331 23.61 -26.21 -27.95
N GLN A 332 23.40 -25.30 -26.99
CA GLN A 332 24.35 -25.01 -25.91
C GLN A 332 24.10 -25.83 -24.63
N SER A 333 25.19 -26.13 -23.91
CA SER A 333 25.15 -26.79 -22.59
C SER A 333 24.76 -25.81 -21.47
N ALA A 334 24.16 -26.30 -20.37
CA ALA A 334 23.69 -25.49 -19.25
C ALA A 334 24.80 -24.62 -18.60
N ASN A 335 26.07 -25.02 -18.71
CA ASN A 335 27.21 -24.27 -18.18
C ASN A 335 27.49 -22.97 -18.95
N GLU A 336 26.98 -22.81 -20.17
CA GLU A 336 27.17 -21.60 -20.96
C GLU A 336 26.10 -20.53 -20.71
N ILE A 337 25.02 -20.86 -20.00
CA ILE A 337 23.89 -19.94 -19.73
C ILE A 337 24.35 -18.64 -19.06
N PRO A 338 25.16 -18.65 -17.96
CA PRO A 338 25.63 -17.41 -17.33
C PRO A 338 26.52 -16.57 -18.25
N LYS A 339 27.29 -17.23 -19.13
CA LYS A 339 28.17 -16.59 -20.13
C LYS A 339 27.34 -15.92 -21.23
N THR A 340 26.34 -16.61 -21.78
CA THR A 340 25.44 -16.05 -22.78
C THR A 340 24.63 -14.88 -22.24
N ILE A 341 24.12 -14.98 -21.00
CA ILE A 341 23.44 -13.85 -20.33
C ILE A 341 24.40 -12.67 -20.13
N GLY A 342 25.64 -12.93 -19.69
CA GLY A 342 26.66 -11.91 -19.47
C GLY A 342 26.90 -11.03 -20.69
N VAL A 343 27.16 -11.63 -21.86
CA VAL A 343 27.40 -10.90 -23.13
C VAL A 343 26.17 -10.10 -23.59
N SER A 344 25.00 -10.60 -23.24
CA SER A 344 23.73 -10.08 -23.72
C SER A 344 23.23 -8.84 -22.98
N ILE A 345 23.62 -8.68 -21.71
CA ILE A 345 23.25 -7.52 -20.90
C ILE A 345 23.61 -6.19 -21.57
N PRO A 346 24.87 -5.95 -22.00
CA PRO A 346 25.21 -4.72 -22.70
C PRO A 346 24.40 -4.49 -23.98
N MET A 347 24.10 -5.54 -24.74
CA MET A 347 23.32 -5.44 -26.00
C MET A 347 21.89 -4.96 -25.77
N LYS A 348 21.32 -5.23 -24.59
CA LYS A 348 19.95 -4.81 -24.23
C LYS A 348 19.88 -3.47 -23.49
N ALA A 349 21.01 -2.79 -23.28
CA ALA A 349 21.03 -1.49 -22.61
C ALA A 349 20.14 -0.44 -23.33
N THR A 350 20.13 -0.43 -24.66
CA THR A 350 19.30 0.50 -25.45
C THR A 350 17.80 0.35 -25.17
N PHE A 351 17.31 -0.89 -25.02
CA PHE A 351 15.92 -1.16 -24.66
C PHE A 351 15.59 -0.61 -23.27
N PHE A 352 16.48 -0.80 -22.29
CA PHE A 352 16.24 -0.27 -20.94
C PHE A 352 16.34 1.25 -20.86
N ILE A 353 17.19 1.89 -21.69
CA ILE A 353 17.23 3.36 -21.80
C ILE A 353 15.88 3.88 -22.30
N THR A 354 15.34 3.32 -23.38
CA THR A 354 14.05 3.78 -23.91
C THR A 354 12.89 3.43 -22.97
N TYR A 355 12.96 2.28 -22.29
CA TYR A 355 12.02 1.92 -21.22
C TYR A 355 12.02 2.95 -20.09
N ILE A 356 13.19 3.41 -19.61
CA ILE A 356 13.28 4.45 -18.58
C ILE A 356 12.72 5.79 -19.08
N MET A 357 12.90 6.14 -20.36
CA MET A 357 12.34 7.38 -20.91
C MET A 357 10.80 7.32 -21.00
N VAL A 358 10.24 6.20 -21.48
CA VAL A 358 8.78 6.03 -21.61
C VAL A 358 8.11 5.84 -20.27
N ASP A 359 8.61 4.88 -19.49
CA ASP A 359 8.00 4.48 -18.24
C ASP A 359 8.42 5.45 -17.14
N GLY A 360 9.71 5.68 -16.94
CA GLY A 360 10.22 6.57 -15.90
C GLY A 360 9.83 8.02 -16.14
N TRP A 361 10.33 8.66 -17.20
CA TRP A 361 10.15 10.11 -17.37
C TRP A 361 8.71 10.48 -17.73
N ALA A 362 8.17 9.91 -18.81
CA ALA A 362 6.80 10.23 -19.23
C ALA A 362 5.76 9.68 -18.25
N GLY A 363 6.03 8.57 -17.55
CA GLY A 363 5.14 8.08 -16.51
C GLY A 363 5.07 8.98 -15.29
N ILE A 364 6.20 9.51 -14.80
CA ILE A 364 6.20 10.48 -13.70
C ILE A 364 5.58 11.81 -14.11
N ALA A 365 5.81 12.26 -15.35
CA ALA A 365 5.13 13.45 -15.88
C ALA A 365 3.61 13.25 -15.95
N ALA A 366 3.14 12.06 -16.37
CA ALA A 366 1.73 11.70 -16.37
C ALA A 366 1.14 11.55 -14.96
N GLU A 367 1.97 11.19 -13.97
CA GLU A 367 1.57 11.09 -12.57
C GLU A 367 1.19 12.47 -12.01
N ILE A 368 1.90 13.56 -12.38
CA ILE A 368 1.52 14.94 -11.98
C ILE A 368 0.09 15.26 -12.40
N LEU A 369 -0.28 14.90 -13.63
CA LEU A 369 -1.63 15.10 -14.18
C LEU A 369 -2.68 14.20 -13.52
N ARG A 370 -2.25 13.18 -12.76
CA ARG A 370 -3.08 12.12 -12.18
C ARG A 370 -4.05 11.54 -13.20
N LEU A 371 -3.52 11.14 -14.35
CA LEU A 371 -4.33 10.76 -15.52
C LEU A 371 -5.35 9.66 -15.19
N ARG A 372 -4.96 8.66 -14.39
CA ARG A 372 -5.86 7.56 -13.99
C ARG A 372 -7.03 8.06 -13.12
N PRO A 373 -6.81 8.72 -11.96
CA PRO A 373 -7.90 9.35 -11.19
C PRO A 373 -8.74 10.33 -12.01
N LEU A 374 -8.13 11.14 -12.87
CA LEU A 374 -8.85 12.13 -13.69
C LEU A 374 -9.85 11.47 -14.65
N ILE A 375 -9.41 10.43 -15.37
CA ILE A 375 -10.29 9.67 -16.28
C ILE A 375 -11.41 8.98 -15.49
N ILE A 376 -11.07 8.33 -14.37
CA ILE A 376 -12.05 7.64 -13.52
C ILE A 376 -13.05 8.63 -12.94
N TYR A 377 -12.62 9.80 -12.50
CA TYR A 377 -13.50 10.86 -12.00
C TYR A 377 -14.49 11.30 -13.06
N HIS A 378 -14.05 11.63 -14.28
CA HIS A 378 -14.98 12.04 -15.34
C HIS A 378 -15.92 10.91 -15.76
N LEU A 379 -15.44 9.66 -15.79
CA LEU A 379 -16.26 8.49 -16.08
C LEU A 379 -17.31 8.26 -14.99
N ARG A 380 -16.91 8.31 -13.72
CA ARG A 380 -17.83 8.21 -12.56
C ARG A 380 -18.79 9.38 -12.57
N ASN A 381 -18.33 10.60 -12.77
CA ASN A 381 -19.17 11.80 -12.80
C ASN A 381 -20.24 11.74 -13.90
N PHE A 382 -19.90 11.17 -15.06
CA PHE A 382 -20.84 11.03 -16.16
C PHE A 382 -21.85 9.89 -15.95
N PHE A 383 -21.41 8.73 -15.46
CA PHE A 383 -22.26 7.52 -15.38
C PHE A 383 -22.87 7.28 -13.99
N LEU A 384 -22.06 7.42 -12.93
CA LEU A 384 -22.29 6.90 -11.58
C LEU A 384 -22.61 7.98 -10.53
N VAL A 385 -22.10 9.21 -10.66
CA VAL A 385 -22.37 10.29 -9.70
C VAL A 385 -23.79 10.78 -9.89
N LYS A 386 -24.53 10.80 -8.78
CA LYS A 386 -25.94 11.14 -8.76
C LYS A 386 -26.24 12.18 -7.69
N THR A 387 -25.57 12.07 -6.54
CA THR A 387 -25.65 12.98 -5.39
C THR A 387 -24.37 13.78 -5.21
N GLU A 388 -24.40 14.83 -4.38
CA GLU A 388 -23.18 15.59 -4.05
C GLU A 388 -22.20 14.75 -3.21
N LYS A 389 -22.71 13.85 -2.35
CA LYS A 389 -21.89 12.88 -1.61
C LYS A 389 -21.12 11.94 -2.55
N ASP A 390 -21.78 11.40 -3.58
CA ASP A 390 -21.10 10.58 -4.60
C ASP A 390 -19.99 11.36 -5.31
N ARG A 391 -20.15 12.69 -5.45
CA ARG A 391 -19.15 13.55 -6.07
C ARG A 391 -17.95 13.74 -5.15
N GLU A 392 -18.17 13.94 -3.85
CA GLU A 392 -17.10 13.99 -2.84
C GLU A 392 -16.32 12.65 -2.81
N GLU A 393 -17.02 11.52 -2.80
CA GLU A 393 -16.39 10.19 -2.88
C GLU A 393 -15.63 9.97 -4.21
N ALA A 394 -16.15 10.49 -5.32
CA ALA A 394 -15.46 10.43 -6.61
C ALA A 394 -14.23 11.35 -6.67
N MET A 395 -14.20 12.41 -5.85
CA MET A 395 -13.07 13.34 -5.72
C MET A 395 -11.98 12.84 -4.76
N ASP A 396 -12.17 11.68 -4.11
CA ASP A 396 -11.15 11.10 -3.24
C ASP A 396 -9.83 10.91 -4.02
N PRO A 397 -8.76 11.62 -3.62
CA PRO A 397 -7.48 11.48 -4.27
C PRO A 397 -6.87 10.08 -4.07
N GLY A 398 -7.30 9.30 -3.08
CA GLY A 398 -6.70 8.03 -2.72
C GLY A 398 -5.30 8.18 -2.12
N THR A 399 -4.64 7.04 -1.95
CA THR A 399 -3.37 6.90 -1.24
C THR A 399 -2.16 6.89 -2.17
N LEU A 400 -0.98 7.07 -1.59
CA LEU A 400 0.27 6.77 -2.28
C LEU A 400 0.31 5.26 -2.57
N GLU A 401 0.28 4.87 -3.84
CA GLU A 401 0.27 3.47 -4.27
C GLU A 401 1.63 2.79 -3.99
N PHE A 402 1.88 2.40 -2.73
CA PHE A 402 3.13 1.75 -2.32
C PHE A 402 3.36 0.44 -3.08
N ASN A 403 2.29 -0.33 -3.31
CA ASN A 403 2.29 -1.58 -4.05
C ASN A 403 2.77 -1.46 -5.50
N THR A 404 2.64 -0.30 -6.15
CA THR A 404 3.06 -0.07 -7.55
C THR A 404 4.34 0.76 -7.65
N GLY A 405 4.43 1.85 -6.88
CA GLY A 405 5.52 2.80 -6.94
C GLY A 405 6.85 2.24 -6.42
N GLU A 406 6.82 1.55 -5.28
CA GLU A 406 8.04 1.04 -4.64
C GLU A 406 8.77 -0.01 -5.49
N PRO A 407 8.10 -1.04 -6.06
CA PRO A 407 8.78 -2.04 -6.88
C PRO A 407 9.37 -1.44 -8.17
N ARG A 408 8.72 -0.41 -8.73
CA ARG A 408 9.19 0.29 -9.94
C ARG A 408 10.48 1.07 -9.67
N ILE A 409 10.53 1.76 -8.54
CA ILE A 409 11.75 2.46 -8.09
C ILE A 409 12.89 1.45 -7.88
N GLN A 410 12.60 0.30 -7.28
CA GLN A 410 13.58 -0.77 -7.07
C GLN A 410 14.08 -1.40 -8.37
N LEU A 411 13.23 -1.51 -9.40
CA LEU A 411 13.67 -1.94 -10.72
C LEU A 411 14.72 -0.97 -11.30
N TYR A 412 14.55 0.35 -11.14
CA TYR A 412 15.55 1.31 -11.58
C TYR A 412 16.83 1.26 -10.74
N PHE A 413 16.75 0.99 -9.44
CA PHE A 413 17.94 0.71 -8.63
C PHE A 413 18.69 -0.53 -9.16
N LEU A 414 17.99 -1.62 -9.45
CA LEU A 414 18.57 -2.82 -10.04
C LEU A 414 19.27 -2.50 -11.37
N LEU A 415 18.57 -1.82 -12.29
CA LEU A 415 19.14 -1.44 -13.59
C LEU A 415 20.38 -0.56 -13.41
N GLY A 416 20.33 0.42 -12.52
CA GLY A 416 21.47 1.28 -12.22
C GLY A 416 22.67 0.50 -11.68
N LEU A 417 22.46 -0.39 -10.71
CA LEU A 417 23.52 -1.20 -10.12
C LEU A 417 24.12 -2.20 -11.11
N VAL A 418 23.31 -2.82 -11.97
CA VAL A 418 23.78 -3.76 -13.00
C VAL A 418 24.55 -3.03 -14.10
N TYR A 419 24.00 -1.93 -14.62
CA TYR A 419 24.58 -1.23 -15.76
C TYR A 419 25.66 -0.21 -15.39
N ALA A 420 25.85 0.15 -14.11
CA ALA A 420 26.88 1.09 -13.67
C ALA A 420 28.30 0.70 -14.13
N VAL A 421 28.62 -0.61 -14.10
CA VAL A 421 29.94 -1.12 -14.50
C VAL A 421 29.95 -1.55 -15.98
N VAL A 422 28.81 -1.94 -16.53
CA VAL A 422 28.69 -2.50 -17.88
C VAL A 422 28.50 -1.43 -18.94
N THR A 423 27.49 -0.57 -18.78
CA THR A 423 27.12 0.50 -19.73
C THR A 423 26.77 1.78 -18.96
N PRO A 424 27.77 2.60 -18.57
CA PRO A 424 27.56 3.79 -17.73
C PRO A 424 26.64 4.85 -18.35
N LEU A 425 26.43 4.82 -19.68
CA LEU A 425 25.53 5.73 -20.41
C LEU A 425 24.08 5.66 -19.91
N LEU A 426 23.67 4.58 -19.25
CA LEU A 426 22.34 4.43 -18.67
C LEU A 426 22.14 5.26 -17.39
N LEU A 427 23.22 5.55 -16.64
CA LEU A 427 23.15 6.22 -15.34
C LEU A 427 22.54 7.64 -15.39
N PRO A 428 22.91 8.54 -16.32
CA PRO A 428 22.29 9.85 -16.42
C PRO A 428 20.77 9.79 -16.57
N PHE A 429 20.24 8.81 -17.30
CA PHE A 429 18.79 8.65 -17.48
C PHE A 429 18.07 8.30 -16.17
N ILE A 430 18.69 7.45 -15.36
CA ILE A 430 18.20 7.10 -14.03
C ILE A 430 18.28 8.30 -13.07
N VAL A 431 19.37 9.07 -13.10
CA VAL A 431 19.52 10.26 -12.24
C VAL A 431 18.46 11.31 -12.55
N VAL A 432 18.19 11.56 -13.84
CA VAL A 432 17.10 12.46 -14.26
C VAL A 432 15.74 11.94 -13.78
N PHE A 433 15.50 10.63 -13.91
CA PHE A 433 14.28 10.01 -13.38
C PHE A 433 14.12 10.27 -11.88
N PHE A 434 15.16 10.01 -11.06
CA PHE A 434 15.08 10.21 -9.61
C PHE A 434 14.90 11.69 -9.23
N GLY A 435 15.55 12.61 -9.95
CA GLY A 435 15.37 14.04 -9.74
C GLY A 435 13.94 14.50 -10.01
N LEU A 436 13.36 14.07 -11.13
CA LEU A 436 11.95 14.37 -11.47
C LEU A 436 10.99 13.70 -10.49
N ALA A 437 11.17 12.42 -10.20
CA ALA A 437 10.33 11.66 -9.28
C ALA A 437 10.33 12.28 -7.88
N TYR A 438 11.49 12.72 -7.37
CA TYR A 438 11.58 13.39 -6.08
C TYR A 438 10.73 14.66 -6.01
N ILE A 439 10.83 15.54 -7.02
CA ILE A 439 10.07 16.79 -7.06
C ILE A 439 8.57 16.51 -7.15
N VAL A 440 8.17 15.58 -8.01
CA VAL A 440 6.76 15.22 -8.25
C VAL A 440 6.13 14.57 -7.04
N TYR A 441 6.73 13.50 -6.51
CA TYR A 441 6.17 12.81 -5.34
C TYR A 441 6.16 13.69 -4.10
N ARG A 442 7.18 14.55 -3.90
CA ARG A 442 7.16 15.54 -2.83
C ARG A 442 5.98 16.51 -2.99
N HIS A 443 5.70 16.99 -4.19
CA HIS A 443 4.56 17.87 -4.44
C HIS A 443 3.22 17.15 -4.17
N GLN A 444 3.07 15.90 -4.62
CA GLN A 444 1.84 15.15 -4.47
C GLN A 444 1.58 14.69 -3.03
N ILE A 445 2.61 14.30 -2.29
CA ILE A 445 2.49 13.95 -0.86
C ILE A 445 2.00 15.16 -0.05
N ILE A 446 2.43 16.37 -0.40
CA ILE A 446 2.03 17.58 0.33
C ILE A 446 0.60 18.03 -0.05
N ASN A 447 0.23 17.95 -1.33
CA ASN A 447 -0.97 18.61 -1.84
C ASN A 447 -2.14 17.69 -2.18
N VAL A 448 -1.92 16.38 -2.34
CA VAL A 448 -2.91 15.50 -2.97
C VAL A 448 -3.15 14.20 -2.20
N TYR A 449 -2.12 13.42 -1.91
CA TYR A 449 -2.33 12.07 -1.35
C TYR A 449 -2.84 12.13 0.09
N ASN A 450 -3.85 11.33 0.37
CA ASN A 450 -4.32 11.07 1.73
C ASN A 450 -3.64 9.82 2.27
N GLN A 451 -3.28 9.84 3.54
CA GLN A 451 -2.69 8.69 4.22
C GLN A 451 -3.80 7.85 4.87
N GLU A 452 -4.05 6.65 4.34
CA GLU A 452 -5.08 5.73 4.87
C GLU A 452 -4.63 5.01 6.14
N TYR A 453 -3.32 4.72 6.25
CA TYR A 453 -2.72 4.06 7.40
C TYR A 453 -1.32 4.60 7.71
N GLU A 454 -0.86 4.43 8.95
CA GLU A 454 0.49 4.81 9.39
C GLU A 454 1.27 3.60 9.92
N SER A 455 2.31 3.19 9.18
CA SER A 455 3.15 2.02 9.49
C SER A 455 4.48 2.36 10.20
N GLY A 456 4.81 3.64 10.32
CA GLY A 456 6.06 4.16 10.87
C GLY A 456 7.30 3.75 10.07
N ALA A 457 7.20 3.61 8.76
CA ALA A 457 8.28 3.12 7.89
C ALA A 457 8.74 1.67 8.17
N ALA A 458 7.85 0.80 8.67
CA ALA A 458 8.13 -0.62 8.91
C ALA A 458 8.54 -1.41 7.64
N PHE A 459 8.33 -0.86 6.45
CA PHE A 459 8.72 -1.46 5.16
C PHE A 459 10.22 -1.31 4.83
N TRP A 460 10.97 -0.45 5.53
CA TRP A 460 12.37 -0.16 5.19
C TRP A 460 13.31 -1.38 5.17
N PRO A 461 13.23 -2.34 6.11
CA PRO A 461 14.04 -3.57 6.04
C PRO A 461 13.82 -4.36 4.75
N ASP A 462 12.58 -4.39 4.24
CA ASP A 462 12.25 -5.05 2.97
C ASP A 462 12.93 -4.34 1.80
N VAL A 463 12.87 -2.99 1.77
CA VAL A 463 13.52 -2.16 0.74
C VAL A 463 15.02 -2.37 0.74
N HIS A 464 15.65 -2.26 1.91
CA HIS A 464 17.09 -2.47 2.07
C HIS A 464 17.49 -3.88 1.59
N GLY A 465 16.75 -4.92 2.02
CA GLY A 465 16.99 -6.30 1.60
C GLY A 465 16.97 -6.47 0.08
N ARG A 466 15.99 -5.86 -0.61
CA ARG A 466 15.87 -5.96 -2.08
C ARG A 466 16.98 -5.22 -2.83
N ILE A 467 17.43 -4.06 -2.34
CA ILE A 467 18.58 -3.34 -2.94
C ILE A 467 19.87 -4.16 -2.77
N ILE A 468 20.05 -4.81 -1.62
CA ILE A 468 21.18 -5.73 -1.41
C ILE A 468 21.10 -6.93 -2.35
N VAL A 469 19.93 -7.54 -2.53
CA VAL A 469 19.74 -8.61 -3.52
C VAL A 469 20.08 -8.12 -4.93
N ALA A 470 19.64 -6.92 -5.31
CA ALA A 470 19.99 -6.31 -6.59
C ALA A 470 21.50 -6.09 -6.76
N LEU A 471 22.21 -5.70 -5.69
CA LEU A 471 23.66 -5.55 -5.68
C LEU A 471 24.38 -6.90 -5.84
N VAL A 472 23.92 -7.95 -5.15
CA VAL A 472 24.44 -9.32 -5.32
C VAL A 472 24.19 -9.82 -6.75
N VAL A 473 23.00 -9.60 -7.30
CA VAL A 473 22.70 -9.96 -8.69
C VAL A 473 23.62 -9.22 -9.66
N SER A 474 23.83 -7.91 -9.48
CA SER A 474 24.78 -7.13 -10.30
C SER A 474 26.18 -7.74 -10.29
N GLN A 475 26.69 -8.13 -9.12
CA GLN A 475 28.01 -8.76 -8.99
C GLN A 475 28.08 -10.13 -9.68
N LEU A 476 27.04 -10.96 -9.54
CA LEU A 476 26.96 -12.27 -10.20
C LEU A 476 26.89 -12.13 -11.73
N LEU A 477 26.13 -11.17 -12.24
CA LEU A 477 26.03 -10.91 -13.68
C LEU A 477 27.34 -10.34 -14.24
N LEU A 478 28.02 -9.47 -13.49
CA LEU A 478 29.34 -8.96 -13.86
C LEU A 478 30.37 -10.09 -13.93
N MET A 479 30.34 -11.02 -12.98
CA MET A 479 31.16 -12.23 -13.00
C MET A 479 30.87 -13.08 -14.25
N GLY A 480 29.60 -13.29 -14.58
CA GLY A 480 29.18 -13.98 -15.80
C GLY A 480 29.77 -13.32 -17.06
N LEU A 481 29.68 -11.99 -17.17
CA LEU A 481 30.22 -11.22 -18.30
C LEU A 481 31.76 -11.32 -18.40
N LEU A 482 32.48 -11.15 -17.28
CA LEU A 482 33.96 -11.14 -17.30
C LEU A 482 34.56 -12.54 -17.53
N SER A 483 33.87 -13.59 -17.09
CA SER A 483 34.23 -14.97 -17.42
C SER A 483 34.19 -15.25 -18.93
N THR A 484 33.46 -14.46 -19.71
CA THR A 484 33.37 -14.64 -21.18
C THR A 484 34.56 -14.05 -21.93
N LYS A 485 35.24 -13.06 -21.36
CA LYS A 485 36.32 -12.27 -22.00
C LYS A 485 37.72 -12.80 -21.71
N GLU A 486 37.84 -14.09 -21.37
CA GLU A 486 39.11 -14.75 -20.98
C GLU A 486 39.83 -14.09 -19.78
N ALA A 487 39.17 -13.16 -19.07
CA ALA A 487 39.68 -12.47 -17.90
C ALA A 487 39.55 -13.33 -16.63
N ALA A 488 39.87 -14.63 -16.71
CA ALA A 488 39.71 -15.62 -15.64
C ALA A 488 40.51 -15.26 -14.37
N GLN A 489 41.60 -14.50 -14.51
CA GLN A 489 42.39 -14.00 -13.38
C GLN A 489 41.62 -13.00 -12.49
N SER A 490 40.53 -12.39 -13.00
CA SER A 490 39.69 -11.47 -12.23
C SER A 490 38.59 -12.16 -11.42
N THR A 491 38.28 -13.43 -11.72
CA THR A 491 37.19 -14.18 -11.10
C THR A 491 37.34 -14.37 -9.59
N PRO A 492 38.52 -14.70 -9.03
CA PRO A 492 38.68 -14.83 -7.57
C PRO A 492 38.38 -13.52 -6.82
N LEU A 493 38.75 -12.38 -7.42
CA LEU A 493 38.46 -11.04 -6.85
C LEU A 493 36.99 -10.64 -7.00
N LEU A 494 36.19 -11.28 -7.83
CA LEU A 494 34.76 -10.98 -7.94
C LEU A 494 33.92 -11.84 -7.02
N ILE A 495 34.39 -13.04 -6.65
CA ILE A 495 33.71 -13.93 -5.70
C ILE A 495 33.70 -13.34 -4.29
N THR A 496 34.74 -12.60 -3.91
CA THR A 496 34.82 -11.93 -2.60
C THR A 496 33.74 -10.87 -2.41
N LEU A 497 33.25 -10.22 -3.49
CA LEU A 497 32.26 -9.14 -3.41
C LEU A 497 30.87 -9.60 -2.92
N PRO A 498 30.24 -10.65 -3.49
CA PRO A 498 29.00 -11.21 -2.97
C PRO A 498 29.13 -11.67 -1.52
N ILE A 499 30.25 -12.32 -1.16
CA ILE A 499 30.48 -12.79 0.21
C ILE A 499 30.50 -11.60 1.18
N LEU A 500 31.24 -10.54 0.85
CA LEU A 500 31.28 -9.34 1.67
C LEU A 500 29.93 -8.63 1.74
N THR A 501 29.18 -8.60 0.63
CA THR A 501 27.86 -7.97 0.56
C THR A 501 26.84 -8.72 1.43
N LEU A 502 26.88 -10.06 1.42
CA LEU A 502 26.06 -10.90 2.30
C LEU A 502 26.46 -10.73 3.77
N TRP A 503 27.76 -10.70 4.07
CA TRP A 503 28.24 -10.41 5.42
C TRP A 503 27.76 -9.04 5.93
N PHE A 504 27.86 -8.00 5.08
CA PHE A 504 27.32 -6.67 5.37
C PHE A 504 25.80 -6.70 5.60
N HIS A 505 25.05 -7.47 4.81
CA HIS A 505 23.61 -7.65 5.01
C HIS A 505 23.30 -8.24 6.38
N PHE A 506 23.97 -9.31 6.77
CA PHE A 506 23.78 -9.94 8.09
C PHE A 506 24.16 -8.98 9.22
N PHE A 507 25.22 -8.18 9.06
CA PHE A 507 25.59 -7.13 10.00
C PHE A 507 24.48 -6.09 10.17
N CYS A 508 23.98 -5.51 9.07
CA CYS A 508 22.91 -4.50 9.10
C CYS A 508 21.61 -5.08 9.66
N LYS A 509 21.29 -6.32 9.28
CA LYS A 509 20.12 -7.05 9.77
C LYS A 509 20.18 -7.21 11.29
N GLY A 510 21.28 -7.71 11.84
CA GLY A 510 21.45 -7.84 13.29
C GLY A 510 21.46 -6.51 14.04
N ARG A 511 22.03 -5.45 13.45
CA ARG A 511 22.24 -4.15 14.11
C ARG A 511 21.01 -3.23 14.10
N TYR A 512 20.25 -3.19 13.01
CA TYR A 512 19.23 -2.18 12.78
C TYR A 512 17.81 -2.74 12.58
N GLU A 513 17.63 -3.95 12.04
CA GLU A 513 16.29 -4.56 11.86
C GLU A 513 15.49 -4.68 13.18
N PRO A 514 16.11 -4.97 14.36
CA PRO A 514 15.36 -5.00 15.61
C PRO A 514 14.58 -3.71 15.93
N ALA A 515 15.03 -2.54 15.46
CA ALA A 515 14.31 -1.27 15.67
C ALA A 515 13.01 -1.15 14.85
N PHE A 516 12.85 -1.98 13.82
CA PHE A 516 11.65 -2.01 12.98
C PHE A 516 10.68 -3.11 13.39
N VAL A 517 11.20 -4.24 13.88
CA VAL A 517 10.41 -5.43 14.23
C VAL A 517 9.99 -5.46 15.70
N ARG A 518 10.85 -4.97 16.61
CA ARG A 518 10.60 -5.00 18.05
C ARG A 518 10.43 -3.58 18.59
N TYR A 519 9.53 -3.41 19.54
CA TYR A 519 9.35 -2.14 20.24
C TYR A 519 10.14 -2.17 21.56
N PRO A 520 11.13 -1.28 21.76
CA PRO A 520 11.95 -1.28 22.98
C PRO A 520 11.14 -0.98 24.25
N LEU A 521 11.31 -1.80 25.29
CA LEU A 521 10.58 -1.62 26.55
C LEU A 521 10.91 -0.32 27.28
N GLN A 522 12.14 0.18 27.14
CA GLN A 522 12.55 1.46 27.73
C GLN A 522 11.76 2.63 27.15
N GLU A 523 11.58 2.66 25.82
CA GLU A 523 10.78 3.67 25.12
C GLU A 523 9.30 3.56 25.51
N ALA A 524 8.78 2.34 25.60
CA ALA A 524 7.40 2.09 26.04
C ALA A 524 7.14 2.66 27.44
N MET A 525 8.03 2.37 28.40
CA MET A 525 7.92 2.85 29.78
C MET A 525 8.11 4.37 29.88
N MET A 526 9.07 4.93 29.14
CA MET A 526 9.30 6.37 29.10
C MET A 526 8.06 7.09 28.57
N LYS A 527 7.44 6.59 27.50
CA LYS A 527 6.21 7.18 26.94
C LYS A 527 5.03 7.08 27.90
N ASP A 528 4.84 5.92 28.53
CA ASP A 528 3.76 5.71 29.50
C ASP A 528 3.91 6.62 30.73
N THR A 529 5.12 6.79 31.25
CA THR A 529 5.39 7.69 32.39
C THR A 529 5.14 9.17 32.07
N LEU A 530 5.57 9.62 30.89
CA LEU A 530 5.33 10.98 30.41
C LEU A 530 3.83 11.25 30.22
N GLU A 531 3.09 10.33 29.59
CA GLU A 531 1.66 10.49 29.40
C GLU A 531 0.88 10.45 30.71
N ARG A 532 1.23 9.55 31.63
CA ARG A 532 0.59 9.49 32.96
C ARG A 532 0.83 10.75 33.78
N THR A 533 1.97 11.41 33.59
CA THR A 533 2.28 12.71 34.22
C THR A 533 1.48 13.85 33.60
N ARG A 534 1.29 13.81 32.27
CA ARG A 534 0.55 14.84 31.53
C ARG A 534 -0.97 14.74 31.75
N GLU A 535 -1.51 13.52 31.78
CA GLU A 535 -2.94 13.23 31.86
C GLU A 535 -3.21 12.09 32.86
N PRO A 536 -3.18 12.37 34.18
CA PRO A 536 -3.28 11.33 35.21
C PRO A 536 -4.68 10.69 35.32
N ASN A 537 -5.74 11.41 34.95
CA ASN A 537 -7.14 11.00 35.14
C ASN A 537 -7.80 10.46 33.86
N LEU A 538 -7.01 10.05 32.87
CA LEU A 538 -7.54 9.55 31.60
C LEU A 538 -8.25 8.21 31.79
N ASN A 539 -9.52 8.13 31.35
CA ASN A 539 -10.23 6.85 31.24
C ASN A 539 -9.77 6.08 29.99
N LEU A 540 -8.66 5.35 30.12
CA LEU A 540 -8.12 4.54 29.03
C LEU A 540 -9.06 3.42 28.59
N LYS A 541 -9.90 2.89 29.50
CA LYS A 541 -10.85 1.82 29.18
C LYS A 541 -11.88 2.29 28.16
N GLY A 542 -12.53 3.42 28.41
CA GLY A 542 -13.50 4.01 27.48
C GLY A 542 -12.87 4.35 26.11
N PHE A 543 -11.63 4.85 26.10
CA PHE A 543 -10.92 5.14 24.86
C PHE A 543 -10.62 3.89 24.00
N LEU A 544 -10.37 2.74 24.62
CA LEU A 544 -9.97 1.52 23.91
C LEU A 544 -11.12 0.56 23.62
N GLN A 545 -12.19 0.58 24.40
CA GLN A 545 -13.29 -0.39 24.31
C GLN A 545 -13.94 -0.40 22.92
N ASP A 546 -14.20 0.78 22.35
CA ASP A 546 -14.88 0.90 21.05
C ASP A 546 -13.91 1.05 19.87
N ALA A 547 -12.59 1.02 20.13
CA ALA A 547 -11.58 1.25 19.09
C ALA A 547 -11.59 0.16 18.02
N TYR A 548 -11.69 -1.10 18.42
CA TYR A 548 -11.60 -2.28 17.56
C TYR A 548 -12.94 -3.00 17.37
N VAL A 549 -14.03 -2.26 17.38
CA VAL A 549 -15.35 -2.78 16.95
C VAL A 549 -15.41 -2.76 15.42
N HIS A 550 -15.97 -3.83 14.83
CA HIS A 550 -16.11 -3.92 13.38
C HIS A 550 -16.89 -2.70 12.85
N PRO A 551 -16.45 -2.02 11.77
CA PRO A 551 -17.04 -0.76 11.30
C PRO A 551 -18.56 -0.82 11.05
N VAL A 552 -19.04 -2.02 10.70
CA VAL A 552 -20.47 -2.28 10.47
C VAL A 552 -21.33 -2.10 11.72
N PHE A 553 -20.81 -2.37 12.91
CA PHE A 553 -21.55 -2.17 14.16
C PHE A 553 -21.48 -0.72 14.68
N LYS A 554 -20.56 0.11 14.16
CA LYS A 554 -20.45 1.53 14.54
C LYS A 554 -21.46 2.42 13.82
N HIS A 555 -21.87 2.03 12.61
CA HIS A 555 -22.72 2.87 11.77
C HIS A 555 -24.11 3.15 12.34
N ASP A 556 -24.61 2.31 13.26
CA ASP A 556 -25.89 2.57 13.92
C ASP A 556 -25.81 3.71 14.95
N GLU A 557 -24.62 4.06 15.46
CA GLU A 557 -24.43 5.17 16.40
C GLU A 557 -24.14 6.50 15.67
N ASP A 558 -23.34 6.46 14.60
CA ASP A 558 -22.99 7.66 13.81
C ASP A 558 -24.20 8.22 13.03
N GLU A 559 -25.15 7.39 12.55
CA GLU A 559 -26.39 7.87 11.91
C GLU A 559 -27.26 8.68 12.90
N ILE A 560 -27.26 8.30 14.18
CA ILE A 560 -27.99 9.00 15.26
C ILE A 560 -27.28 10.30 15.65
N GLU A 561 -25.94 10.31 15.70
CA GLU A 561 -25.16 11.53 15.94
C GLU A 561 -25.25 12.54 14.78
N ILE A 562 -25.33 12.07 13.53
CA ILE A 562 -25.49 12.97 12.37
C ILE A 562 -26.91 13.56 12.32
N GLU A 563 -27.95 12.79 12.67
CA GLU A 563 -29.32 13.32 12.79
C GLU A 563 -29.42 14.36 13.93
N THR A 564 -28.85 14.08 15.10
CA THR A 564 -28.84 15.03 16.23
C THR A 564 -27.95 16.26 15.97
N ALA A 565 -26.79 16.10 15.33
CA ALA A 565 -25.96 17.23 14.91
C ALA A 565 -26.65 18.08 13.85
N SER A 566 -27.45 17.49 12.95
CA SER A 566 -28.22 18.22 11.93
C SER A 566 -29.30 19.14 12.51
N GLU A 567 -29.82 18.84 13.70
CA GLU A 567 -30.71 19.72 14.46
C GLU A 567 -29.94 20.90 15.09
N ASP A 568 -28.68 20.70 15.50
CA ASP A 568 -27.82 21.73 16.11
C ASP A 568 -27.25 22.75 15.10
N TRP A 569 -27.21 22.44 13.79
CA TRP A 569 -26.79 23.40 12.74
C TRP A 569 -27.75 24.57 12.52
N GLN A 570 -28.90 24.63 13.21
CA GLN A 570 -29.79 25.79 13.19
C GLN A 570 -29.39 26.92 14.16
N GLN A 571 -28.33 26.74 14.96
CA GLN A 571 -27.76 27.83 15.76
C GLN A 571 -26.53 28.42 15.06
N GLU A 572 -26.58 29.73 14.78
CA GLU A 572 -25.46 30.46 14.17
C GLU A 572 -24.16 30.25 14.96
N PRO A 573 -23.04 29.94 14.28
CA PRO A 573 -21.78 29.72 14.98
C PRO A 573 -21.23 31.04 15.51
N ALA A 574 -21.06 31.12 16.83
CA ALA A 574 -20.32 32.20 17.47
C ALA A 574 -18.87 32.21 16.97
N LEU A 575 -18.45 33.32 16.34
CA LEU A 575 -17.09 33.53 15.86
C LEU A 575 -16.09 33.51 17.03
N VAL A 576 -15.33 32.43 17.16
CA VAL A 576 -14.18 32.37 18.08
C VAL A 576 -12.96 33.02 17.39
N PRO A 577 -12.40 34.11 17.93
CA PRO A 577 -11.23 34.74 17.34
C PRO A 577 -9.99 33.89 17.60
N THR A 578 -9.51 33.18 16.56
CA THR A 578 -8.24 32.44 16.63
C THR A 578 -7.06 33.41 16.59
N LYS A 579 -6.39 33.60 17.73
CA LYS A 579 -5.16 34.38 17.85
C LYS A 579 -3.98 33.59 17.27
N ARG A 580 -3.65 33.85 16.00
CA ARG A 580 -2.50 33.25 15.30
C ARG A 580 -1.18 33.84 15.87
N GLN A 581 -0.44 33.08 16.67
CA GLN A 581 0.94 33.45 17.04
C GLN A 581 1.87 33.18 15.84
N SER A 582 2.25 34.26 15.14
CA SER A 582 3.28 34.23 14.11
C SER A 582 4.66 34.08 14.76
N ARG A 583 5.34 32.95 14.51
CA ARG A 583 6.79 32.81 14.77
C ARG A 583 7.55 33.69 13.76
N ARG A 584 8.07 34.81 14.27
CA ARG A 584 8.99 35.75 13.62
C ARG A 584 10.17 35.01 12.97
N ASN A 585 10.34 35.15 11.66
CA ASN A 585 11.62 35.27 10.95
C ASN A 585 11.40 35.52 9.45
N THR A 586 11.16 36.78 9.10
CA THR A 586 11.43 37.34 7.76
C THR A 586 11.56 38.86 7.86
N PRO A 587 12.42 39.50 7.05
CA PRO A 587 12.87 40.88 7.26
C PRO A 587 11.88 41.93 6.74
N LEU A 588 11.93 43.11 7.39
CA LEU A 588 11.25 44.38 7.13
C LEU A 588 10.60 44.60 5.75
N PRO A 589 9.32 45.03 5.69
CA PRO A 589 8.78 45.71 4.53
C PRO A 589 9.01 47.23 4.59
N SER A 590 9.19 47.81 3.39
CA SER A 590 9.51 49.20 3.08
C SER A 590 8.44 50.21 3.50
N LYS A 591 8.91 51.37 3.99
CA LYS A 591 8.12 52.59 4.21
C LYS A 591 7.54 53.12 2.90
N HIS A 592 6.21 53.24 2.80
CA HIS A 592 5.54 54.34 2.09
C HIS A 592 4.14 54.60 2.71
N SER A 593 3.89 55.88 2.94
CA SER A 593 2.71 56.64 3.43
C SER A 593 1.35 56.22 2.87
N GLY A 594 0.18 56.48 3.49
CA GLY A 594 -0.23 57.47 4.51
C GLY A 594 -1.65 57.21 5.07
N PRO A 595 -2.26 58.15 5.83
CA PRO A 595 -3.24 57.87 6.88
C PRO A 595 -4.71 58.19 6.51
N LEU A 596 -5.67 57.51 7.17
CA LEU A 596 -7.05 58.01 7.30
C LEU A 596 -7.68 57.61 8.65
N SER A 597 -7.84 58.65 9.47
CA SER A 597 -8.92 58.99 10.42
C SER A 597 -9.53 57.97 11.39
N SER A 598 -9.37 58.35 12.65
CA SER A 598 -10.08 58.06 13.91
C SER A 598 -11.61 58.14 13.92
N SER A 599 -12.25 57.39 14.83
CA SER A 599 -13.25 57.92 15.77
C SER A 599 -13.62 56.94 16.91
N HIS A 600 -13.42 57.42 18.16
CA HIS A 600 -14.16 57.20 19.42
C HIS A 600 -14.33 55.77 19.99
N SER A 601 -14.24 55.50 21.30
CA SER A 601 -14.12 56.31 22.52
C SER A 601 -13.75 55.41 23.71
N GLU A 602 -12.79 55.84 24.54
CA GLU A 602 -12.55 55.34 25.90
C GLU A 602 -13.63 55.83 26.87
N VAL A 603 -14.03 54.98 27.83
CA VAL A 603 -14.38 55.41 29.20
C VAL A 603 -13.94 54.32 30.19
N ASP A 604 -13.05 54.74 31.10
CA ASP A 604 -12.59 54.06 32.31
C ASP A 604 -13.71 53.64 33.28
N ARG A 605 -13.46 52.57 34.05
CA ARG A 605 -13.54 52.65 35.53
C ARG A 605 -12.88 51.46 36.23
N GLN A 606 -11.97 51.82 37.14
CA GLN A 606 -11.24 51.00 38.10
C GLN A 606 -12.11 50.50 39.29
N VAL A 607 -11.46 49.66 40.11
CA VAL A 607 -11.64 49.37 41.56
C VAL A 607 -12.62 48.22 41.84
N SER A 608 -12.29 47.11 42.50
CA SER A 608 -11.20 46.78 43.45
C SER A 608 -10.71 45.35 43.26
#